data_AF-A0A972A528-F1
#
_entry.id   AF-A0A972A528-F1
#
_cell.length_a   1.000
_cell.length_b   1.000
_cell.length_c   1.000
_cell.angle_alpha   90.00
_cell.angle_beta   90.00
_cell.angle_gamma   90.00
#
_symmetry.space_group_name_H-M   'P 1'
#
loop_
_entity.id
_entity.type
_entity.pdbx_description
1 polymer ?
#
loop_
_entity_poly.entity_id
_entity_poly.type
_entity_poly.pdbx_seq_one_letter_code
_entity_poly.pdbx_strand_id
1 'polypeptide(L)'
;MRQLLDFIHNKRKNKQGSMLILVLIIMVVGLILFTSAMMITTETRTRYYQNAKANQARLTVTSVAEAFYQAVYLQEITDEQLEALAAADAQITFNISGSSVAGAAATSNNTTTAKFDSGVVGGSETIIIYFSTTIDSQEENVKMTLTSPDDTDDPNLFQNCVDAGEGADLGQCLIGAGAPAGATDNFVVLRGNSDLAGSGTGRMDSVVVCTGIITGSSGNIYHNDVVFYGSDAGYNIGSGGNGITIAAGEGDCYFVSPDGELGYVFRNSDGSPNTAVSNNYFNFNVDNLVLRNTVYNGYGQNMYNIINGRILSDGGSLNNTVLQYGDMNPGYGNDAGQNWGASSPYNNFVLERNAASSAYVGGNSLMQELANQANEYLNGDLQSSIDAGFPTSAQARTQFGVPSSAPSGSTVITGGQLANGATLTAGNYIINGGSLGASGWSNKDATITCDLATGNYTFYVNGNFSINSGHFEVINGANSDNWVRFILADGVDMNIGQPANMYGNRTTGIISTGTHTGRTQATSGKPHVYIFGASGNTVTMYQYAVVDAYIGVFGSSDNGTEGTVLFNNGPYFYGRITATTIRYVGGTPASIPYCPDPTAEEFTGNIAIRYSEYNVIAFDYYY
;
A
#
# COMPACT_ATOMS: atom_id res chain seq x y z
N MET A 1 64.32 -5.63 -58.67
CA MET A 1 63.51 -5.99 -59.86
C MET A 1 64.17 -5.56 -61.18
N ARG A 2 64.57 -4.29 -61.35
CA ARG A 2 65.32 -3.85 -62.55
C ARG A 2 66.65 -4.58 -62.77
N GLN A 3 67.45 -4.79 -61.73
CA GLN A 3 68.71 -5.56 -61.86
C GLN A 3 68.49 -7.06 -62.15
N LEU A 4 67.31 -7.62 -61.81
CA LEU A 4 66.96 -9.01 -62.12
C LEU A 4 66.56 -9.17 -63.60
N LEU A 5 65.94 -8.14 -64.17
CA LEU A 5 65.59 -8.05 -65.60
C LEU A 5 66.83 -7.86 -66.48
N ASP A 6 67.84 -7.11 -66.01
CA ASP A 6 69.10 -6.90 -66.74
C ASP A 6 69.98 -8.15 -66.78
N PHE A 7 69.91 -9.02 -65.75
CA PHE A 7 70.66 -10.28 -65.75
C PHE A 7 70.15 -11.28 -66.80
N ILE A 8 68.84 -11.29 -67.07
CA ILE A 8 68.20 -12.22 -68.03
C ILE A 8 68.57 -11.88 -69.49
N HIS A 9 68.91 -10.62 -69.79
CA HIS A 9 69.14 -10.18 -71.16
C HIS A 9 70.50 -10.62 -71.75
N ASN A 10 71.53 -10.87 -70.92
CA ASN A 10 72.92 -10.98 -71.41
C ASN A 10 73.58 -12.37 -71.38
N LYS A 11 72.86 -13.47 -71.12
CA LYS A 11 73.39 -14.84 -71.33
C LYS A 11 72.40 -15.81 -71.99
N ARG A 12 72.00 -15.52 -73.23
CA ARG A 12 71.69 -16.58 -74.20
C ARG A 12 73.00 -17.31 -74.56
N LYS A 13 73.50 -18.20 -73.69
CA LYS A 13 74.48 -19.28 -73.98
C LYS A 13 74.92 -20.00 -72.69
N ASN A 14 73.98 -20.63 -71.97
CA ASN A 14 74.22 -21.88 -71.24
C ASN A 14 72.88 -22.39 -70.70
N LYS A 15 72.26 -23.36 -71.39
CA LYS A 15 70.94 -23.92 -71.02
C LYS A 15 70.92 -24.47 -69.59
N GLN A 16 72.06 -24.93 -69.06
CA GLN A 16 72.20 -25.43 -67.69
C GLN A 16 72.22 -24.30 -66.63
N GLY A 17 72.85 -23.16 -66.92
CA GLY A 17 72.89 -22.01 -65.98
C GLY A 17 71.59 -21.22 -65.93
N SER A 18 70.89 -21.08 -67.06
CA SER A 18 69.55 -20.48 -67.09
C SER A 18 68.51 -21.36 -66.39
N MET A 19 68.63 -22.69 -66.49
CA MET A 19 67.79 -23.62 -65.72
C MET A 19 68.04 -23.48 -64.20
N LEU A 20 69.29 -23.41 -63.76
CA LEU A 20 69.61 -23.28 -62.34
C LEU A 20 69.04 -21.98 -61.74
N ILE A 21 69.13 -20.87 -62.46
CA ILE A 21 68.58 -19.57 -62.04
C ILE A 21 67.04 -19.61 -62.02
N LEU A 22 66.41 -20.26 -63.00
CA LEU A 22 64.96 -20.45 -63.01
C LEU A 22 64.51 -21.27 -61.79
N VAL A 23 65.22 -22.36 -61.47
CA VAL A 23 64.95 -23.20 -60.31
C VAL A 23 65.13 -22.42 -59.01
N LEU A 24 66.20 -21.63 -58.88
CA LEU A 24 66.43 -20.76 -57.72
C LEU A 24 65.33 -19.69 -57.56
N ILE A 25 64.89 -19.07 -58.65
CA ILE A 25 63.78 -18.11 -58.62
C ILE A 25 62.48 -18.81 -58.21
N ILE A 26 62.20 -20.01 -58.75
CA ILE A 26 61.02 -20.80 -58.37
C ILE A 26 61.09 -21.20 -56.89
N MET A 27 62.26 -21.60 -56.37
CA MET A 27 62.42 -21.94 -54.95
C MET A 27 62.26 -20.70 -54.04
N VAL A 28 62.83 -19.55 -54.42
CA VAL A 28 62.70 -18.31 -53.65
C VAL A 28 61.26 -17.81 -53.66
N VAL A 29 60.59 -17.81 -54.81
CA VAL A 29 59.17 -17.45 -54.92
C VAL A 29 58.31 -18.43 -54.14
N GLY A 30 58.59 -19.74 -54.23
CA GLY A 30 57.91 -20.76 -53.43
C GLY A 30 58.06 -20.52 -51.93
N LEU A 31 59.28 -20.22 -51.46
CA LEU A 31 59.54 -19.96 -50.04
C LEU A 31 58.82 -18.70 -49.55
N ILE A 32 58.80 -17.63 -50.35
CA ILE A 32 58.04 -16.40 -50.04
C ILE A 32 56.53 -16.67 -49.98
N LEU A 33 55.99 -17.47 -50.90
CA LEU A 33 54.58 -17.84 -50.89
C LEU A 33 54.22 -18.70 -49.68
N PHE A 34 55.08 -19.67 -49.32
CA PHE A 34 54.89 -20.50 -48.12
C PHE A 34 54.95 -19.68 -46.83
N THR A 35 55.93 -18.78 -46.68
CA THR A 35 56.04 -17.94 -45.48
C THR A 35 54.89 -16.94 -45.38
N SER A 36 54.47 -16.34 -46.50
CA SER A 36 53.32 -15.43 -46.53
C SER A 36 52.02 -16.17 -46.17
N ALA A 37 51.82 -17.38 -46.70
CA ALA A 37 50.66 -18.21 -46.36
C ALA A 37 50.65 -18.62 -44.88
N MET A 38 51.80 -19.01 -44.32
CA MET A 38 51.91 -19.32 -42.88
C MET A 38 51.65 -18.08 -42.00
N MET A 39 52.16 -16.91 -42.39
CA MET A 39 51.93 -15.67 -41.65
C MET A 39 50.46 -15.27 -41.66
N ILE A 40 49.81 -15.28 -42.83
CA ILE A 40 48.37 -15.01 -42.97
C ILE A 40 47.56 -16.02 -42.15
N THR A 41 47.91 -17.30 -42.19
CA THR A 41 47.21 -18.34 -41.43
C THR A 41 47.34 -18.13 -39.92
N THR A 42 48.53 -17.74 -39.46
CA THR A 42 48.80 -17.49 -38.03
C THR A 42 48.04 -16.26 -37.54
N GLU A 43 48.11 -15.14 -38.27
CA GLU A 43 47.36 -13.92 -37.94
C GLU A 43 45.85 -14.14 -37.95
N THR A 44 45.36 -14.85 -38.98
CA THR A 44 43.94 -15.19 -39.09
C THR A 44 43.48 -16.05 -37.91
N ARG A 45 44.29 -17.05 -37.53
CA ARG A 45 44.00 -17.92 -36.38
C ARG A 45 44.01 -17.15 -35.06
N THR A 46 44.99 -16.27 -34.84
CA THR A 46 45.04 -15.39 -33.65
C THR A 46 43.81 -14.50 -33.56
N ARG A 47 43.42 -13.86 -34.68
CA ARG A 47 42.23 -13.01 -34.74
C ARG A 47 40.95 -13.78 -34.43
N TYR A 48 40.78 -14.99 -34.99
CA TYR A 48 39.62 -15.83 -34.66
C TYR A 48 39.57 -16.23 -33.19
N TYR A 49 40.71 -16.57 -32.59
CA TYR A 49 40.74 -16.92 -31.17
C TYR A 49 40.44 -15.72 -30.26
N GLN A 50 40.96 -14.54 -30.56
CA GLN A 50 40.65 -13.35 -29.76
C GLN A 50 39.16 -12.97 -29.86
N ASN A 51 38.59 -13.01 -31.07
CA ASN A 51 37.15 -12.79 -31.26
C ASN A 51 36.30 -13.85 -30.54
N ALA A 52 36.71 -15.12 -30.57
CA ALA A 52 36.00 -16.19 -29.86
C ALA A 52 36.03 -15.98 -28.34
N LYS A 53 37.15 -15.52 -27.78
CA LYS A 53 37.28 -15.21 -26.35
C LYS A 53 36.43 -14.01 -25.94
N ALA A 54 36.45 -12.93 -26.73
CA ALA A 54 35.59 -11.77 -26.48
C ALA A 54 34.10 -12.15 -26.55
N ASN A 55 33.69 -12.91 -27.56
CA ASN A 55 32.32 -13.43 -27.65
C ASN A 55 31.95 -14.31 -26.46
N GLN A 56 32.87 -15.14 -25.98
CA GLN A 56 32.65 -15.98 -24.81
C GLN A 56 32.51 -15.15 -23.53
N ALA A 57 33.37 -14.15 -23.33
CA ALA A 57 33.28 -13.23 -22.18
C ALA A 57 31.94 -12.49 -22.19
N ARG A 58 31.50 -12.03 -23.37
CA ARG A 58 30.21 -11.38 -23.57
C ARG A 58 29.04 -12.29 -23.21
N LEU A 59 29.03 -13.53 -23.69
CA LEU A 59 27.97 -14.47 -23.38
C LEU A 59 27.92 -14.78 -21.88
N THR A 60 29.08 -14.96 -21.25
CA THR A 60 29.18 -15.23 -19.82
C THR A 60 28.67 -14.05 -18.98
N VAL A 61 29.14 -12.82 -19.22
CA VAL A 61 28.73 -11.65 -18.42
C VAL A 61 27.21 -11.42 -18.52
N THR A 62 26.64 -11.62 -19.70
CA THR A 62 25.21 -11.46 -19.95
C THR A 62 24.40 -12.53 -19.21
N SER A 63 24.83 -13.79 -19.32
CA SER A 63 24.14 -14.91 -18.68
C SER A 63 24.18 -14.81 -17.16
N VAL A 64 25.30 -14.33 -16.59
CA VAL A 64 25.43 -14.11 -15.15
C VAL A 64 24.54 -12.96 -14.70
N ALA A 65 24.50 -11.85 -15.44
CA ALA A 65 23.63 -10.73 -15.12
C ALA A 65 22.14 -11.14 -15.13
N GLU A 66 21.71 -11.89 -16.16
CA GLU A 66 20.33 -12.38 -16.25
C GLU A 66 19.99 -13.38 -15.13
N ALA A 67 20.89 -14.34 -14.85
CA ALA A 67 20.70 -15.29 -13.75
C ALA A 67 20.66 -14.60 -12.38
N PHE A 68 21.48 -13.57 -12.18
CA PHE A 68 21.46 -12.78 -10.96
C PHE A 68 20.12 -12.03 -10.81
N TYR A 69 19.62 -11.42 -11.88
CA TYR A 69 18.31 -10.77 -11.86
C TYR A 69 17.17 -11.75 -11.56
N GLN A 70 17.20 -12.96 -12.11
CA GLN A 70 16.20 -13.99 -11.78
C GLN A 70 16.23 -14.36 -10.29
N ALA A 71 17.41 -14.44 -9.67
CA ALA A 71 17.55 -14.69 -8.24
C ALA A 71 17.01 -13.53 -7.38
N VAL A 72 17.23 -12.29 -7.79
CA VAL A 72 16.61 -11.11 -7.17
C VAL A 72 15.09 -11.17 -7.33
N TYR A 73 14.60 -11.34 -8.56
CA TYR A 73 13.17 -11.37 -8.86
C TYR A 73 12.41 -12.43 -8.04
N LEU A 74 13.01 -13.60 -7.83
CA LEU A 74 12.43 -14.72 -7.05
C LEU A 74 12.68 -14.63 -5.54
N GLN A 75 13.23 -13.52 -5.02
CA GLN A 75 13.57 -13.33 -3.61
C GLN A 75 14.55 -14.40 -3.06
N GLU A 76 15.37 -15.00 -3.93
CA GLU A 76 16.51 -15.83 -3.48
C GLU A 76 17.64 -14.95 -2.92
N ILE A 77 17.71 -13.71 -3.39
CA ILE A 77 18.42 -12.58 -2.78
C ILE A 77 17.34 -11.58 -2.35
N THR A 78 17.22 -11.30 -1.06
CA THR A 78 16.16 -10.40 -0.58
C THR A 78 16.45 -8.94 -0.91
N ASP A 79 15.41 -8.11 -0.95
CA ASP A 79 15.55 -6.68 -1.24
C ASP A 79 16.46 -5.99 -0.20
N GLU A 80 16.34 -6.34 1.08
CA GLU A 80 17.21 -5.77 2.12
C GLU A 80 18.68 -6.19 1.95
N GLN A 81 18.93 -7.40 1.44
CA GLN A 81 20.28 -7.86 1.13
C GLN A 81 20.86 -7.12 -0.07
N LEU A 82 20.03 -6.87 -1.08
CA LEU A 82 20.40 -6.14 -2.29
C LEU A 82 20.75 -4.68 -1.95
N GLU A 83 19.91 -4.01 -1.15
CA GLU A 83 20.14 -2.65 -0.65
C GLU A 83 21.39 -2.56 0.23
N ALA A 84 21.60 -3.52 1.13
CA ALA A 84 22.81 -3.57 1.96
C ALA A 84 24.08 -3.71 1.12
N LEU A 85 24.04 -4.49 0.03
CA LEU A 85 25.16 -4.61 -0.92
C LEU A 85 25.42 -3.30 -1.66
N ALA A 86 24.37 -2.60 -2.09
CA ALA A 86 24.48 -1.31 -2.76
C ALA A 86 25.01 -0.22 -1.83
N ALA A 87 24.47 -0.10 -0.61
CA ALA A 87 24.89 0.87 0.39
C ALA A 87 26.35 0.66 0.86
N ALA A 88 26.85 -0.57 0.77
CA ALA A 88 28.22 -0.91 1.13
C ALA A 88 29.24 -0.81 -0.03
N ASP A 89 28.82 -0.37 -1.23
CA ASP A 89 29.63 -0.42 -2.46
C ASP A 89 30.27 -1.80 -2.69
N ALA A 90 29.53 -2.86 -2.38
CA ALA A 90 30.07 -4.21 -2.30
C ALA A 90 30.51 -4.74 -3.67
N GLN A 91 31.49 -5.66 -3.68
CA GLN A 91 31.88 -6.40 -4.87
C GLN A 91 31.85 -7.90 -4.59
N ILE A 92 31.08 -8.63 -5.40
CA ILE A 92 30.95 -10.09 -5.33
C ILE A 92 31.70 -10.72 -6.50
N THR A 93 32.35 -11.86 -6.25
CA THR A 93 32.99 -12.69 -7.28
C THR A 93 32.23 -13.99 -7.45
N PHE A 94 31.81 -14.29 -8.67
CA PHE A 94 31.13 -15.54 -8.99
C PHE A 94 32.15 -16.66 -9.21
N ASN A 95 32.02 -17.76 -8.46
CA ASN A 95 32.93 -18.89 -8.54
C ASN A 95 32.15 -20.21 -8.61
N ILE A 96 32.51 -21.08 -9.55
CA ILE A 96 31.94 -22.43 -9.67
C ILE A 96 32.98 -23.44 -9.19
N SER A 97 32.58 -24.27 -8.22
CA SER A 97 33.43 -25.34 -7.69
C SER A 97 33.47 -26.52 -8.67
N GLY A 98 34.48 -26.55 -9.55
CA GLY A 98 34.67 -27.62 -10.53
C GLY A 98 35.37 -27.10 -11.79
N SER A 99 36.28 -27.89 -12.36
CA SER A 99 37.25 -27.40 -13.35
C SER A 99 36.66 -26.77 -14.62
N SER A 100 37.23 -25.61 -14.98
CA SER A 100 37.32 -25.00 -16.33
C SER A 100 36.07 -24.38 -16.96
N VAL A 101 35.21 -23.71 -16.19
CA VAL A 101 34.22 -22.79 -16.78
C VAL A 101 34.90 -21.46 -17.10
N ALA A 102 34.78 -21.01 -18.36
CA ALA A 102 35.36 -19.74 -18.79
C ALA A 102 34.52 -18.56 -18.27
N GLY A 103 35.20 -17.62 -17.64
CA GLY A 103 34.65 -16.53 -16.84
C GLY A 103 34.34 -16.88 -15.37
N ALA A 104 34.54 -18.11 -14.88
CA ALA A 104 34.07 -18.49 -13.52
C ALA A 104 35.09 -19.28 -12.68
N ALA A 105 36.39 -19.12 -12.96
CA ALA A 105 37.46 -19.82 -12.24
C ALA A 105 38.03 -19.02 -11.04
N ALA A 106 37.54 -17.81 -10.80
CA ALA A 106 38.01 -16.89 -9.75
C ALA A 106 39.53 -16.62 -9.80
N THR A 107 40.13 -16.63 -11.00
CA THR A 107 41.51 -16.17 -11.24
C THR A 107 41.50 -14.82 -11.95
N SER A 108 42.58 -14.05 -11.83
CA SER A 108 42.66 -12.68 -12.39
C SER A 108 42.44 -12.58 -13.91
N ASN A 109 42.57 -13.70 -14.62
CA ASN A 109 42.39 -13.82 -16.07
C ASN A 109 41.19 -14.70 -16.45
N ASN A 110 40.38 -15.13 -15.49
CA ASN A 110 39.22 -15.99 -15.71
C ASN A 110 38.25 -15.81 -14.53
N THR A 111 37.51 -14.69 -14.54
CA THR A 111 36.66 -14.27 -13.42
C THR A 111 35.44 -13.49 -13.91
N THR A 112 34.36 -13.56 -13.12
CA THR A 112 33.18 -12.71 -13.26
C THR A 112 32.90 -12.06 -11.92
N THR A 113 32.65 -10.75 -11.93
CA THR A 113 32.36 -9.97 -10.73
C THR A 113 31.11 -9.13 -10.92
N ALA A 114 30.38 -8.88 -9.84
CA ALA A 114 29.34 -7.85 -9.76
C ALA A 114 29.75 -6.80 -8.72
N LYS A 115 29.79 -5.54 -9.11
CA LYS A 115 29.95 -4.40 -8.20
C LYS A 115 28.61 -3.69 -8.05
N PHE A 116 28.22 -3.45 -6.81
CA PHE A 116 26.97 -2.78 -6.44
C PHE A 116 27.26 -1.31 -6.10
N ASP A 117 26.33 -0.43 -6.44
CA ASP A 117 26.43 1.02 -6.24
C ASP A 117 25.02 1.58 -6.07
N SER A 118 24.86 2.54 -5.16
CA SER A 118 23.62 3.30 -4.98
C SER A 118 23.61 4.50 -5.92
N GLY A 119 22.57 4.64 -6.75
CA GLY A 119 22.45 5.72 -7.72
C GLY A 119 21.12 6.43 -7.63
N VAL A 120 21.02 7.58 -8.31
CA VAL A 120 19.75 8.26 -8.56
C VAL A 120 19.60 8.45 -10.07
N VAL A 121 18.53 7.92 -10.65
CA VAL A 121 18.22 8.07 -12.08
C VAL A 121 16.83 8.67 -12.21
N GLY A 122 16.71 9.87 -12.77
CA GLY A 122 15.41 10.52 -12.95
C GLY A 122 14.76 11.07 -11.67
N GLY A 123 15.40 10.95 -10.51
CA GLY A 123 14.88 11.40 -9.21
C GLY A 123 14.59 10.24 -8.24
N SER A 124 14.53 9.01 -8.76
CA SER A 124 14.28 7.77 -8.02
C SER A 124 15.58 7.17 -7.50
N GLU A 125 15.54 6.57 -6.30
CA GLU A 125 16.63 5.75 -5.79
C GLU A 125 16.77 4.48 -6.63
N THR A 126 17.99 4.17 -7.05
CA THR A 126 18.29 3.06 -7.95
C THR A 126 19.48 2.26 -7.46
N ILE A 127 19.46 0.96 -7.73
CA ILE A 127 20.60 0.07 -7.51
C ILE A 127 21.27 -0.18 -8.85
N ILE A 128 22.53 0.19 -8.94
CA ILE A 128 23.34 0.01 -10.14
C ILE A 128 24.29 -1.16 -9.92
N ILE A 129 24.24 -2.14 -10.82
CA ILE A 129 25.10 -3.32 -10.77
C ILE A 129 25.97 -3.37 -12.01
N TYR A 130 27.29 -3.36 -11.79
CA TYR A 130 28.30 -3.49 -12.84
C TYR A 130 28.83 -4.92 -12.87
N PHE A 131 28.44 -5.67 -13.90
CA PHE A 131 28.96 -7.00 -14.17
C PHE A 131 30.16 -6.91 -15.10
N SER A 132 31.25 -7.59 -14.74
CA SER A 132 32.45 -7.69 -15.56
C SER A 132 32.87 -9.14 -15.69
N THR A 133 33.19 -9.59 -16.90
CA THR A 133 33.82 -10.90 -17.14
C THR A 133 35.15 -10.74 -17.85
N THR A 134 36.20 -11.31 -17.27
CA THR A 134 37.54 -11.38 -17.88
C THR A 134 37.84 -12.82 -18.29
N ILE A 135 38.22 -13.02 -19.56
CA ILE A 135 38.77 -14.27 -20.08
C ILE A 135 40.10 -13.96 -20.81
N ASP A 136 41.20 -14.42 -20.23
CA ASP A 136 42.57 -14.05 -20.54
C ASP A 136 42.83 -12.54 -20.53
N SER A 137 42.78 -11.90 -21.70
CA SER A 137 43.01 -10.46 -21.89
C SER A 137 41.81 -9.75 -22.52
N GLN A 138 40.68 -10.47 -22.66
CA GLN A 138 39.42 -9.90 -23.12
C GLN A 138 38.53 -9.66 -21.91
N GLU A 139 37.98 -8.45 -21.83
CA GLU A 139 37.07 -8.01 -20.78
C GLU A 139 35.80 -7.50 -21.44
N GLU A 140 34.65 -7.94 -20.96
CA GLU A 140 33.34 -7.46 -21.41
C GLU A 140 32.51 -7.08 -20.19
N ASN A 141 31.82 -5.95 -20.29
CA ASN A 141 31.12 -5.33 -19.17
C ASN A 141 29.65 -5.06 -19.49
N VAL A 142 28.80 -5.25 -18.49
CA VAL A 142 27.36 -5.01 -18.52
C VAL A 142 26.98 -4.19 -17.30
N LYS A 143 26.21 -3.13 -17.53
CA LYS A 143 25.59 -2.33 -16.48
C LYS A 143 24.10 -2.67 -16.43
N MET A 144 23.65 -3.12 -15.27
CA MET A 144 22.23 -3.29 -14.95
C MET A 144 21.81 -2.16 -14.02
N THR A 145 20.69 -1.52 -14.33
CA THR A 145 20.07 -0.52 -13.46
C THR A 145 18.73 -1.06 -13.00
N LEU A 146 18.62 -1.24 -11.68
CA LEU A 146 17.39 -1.62 -11.00
C LEU A 146 16.78 -0.38 -10.37
N THR A 147 15.46 -0.25 -10.50
CA THR A 147 14.68 0.71 -9.72
C THR A 147 13.62 -0.07 -8.98
N SER A 148 13.34 0.29 -7.73
CA SER A 148 12.01 0.02 -7.21
C SER A 148 11.05 0.86 -8.07
N PRO A 149 9.85 0.39 -8.45
CA PRO A 149 8.81 1.33 -8.83
C PRO A 149 8.83 2.41 -7.75
N ASP A 150 9.01 3.68 -8.14
CA ASP A 150 8.87 4.76 -7.18
C ASP A 150 7.60 4.45 -6.37
N ASP A 151 7.70 4.55 -5.04
CA ASP A 151 6.56 4.95 -4.21
C ASP A 151 6.14 6.38 -4.62
N THR A 152 5.94 6.64 -5.91
CA THR A 152 4.67 7.25 -6.26
C THR A 152 3.65 6.27 -5.75
N ASP A 153 3.29 6.44 -4.47
CA ASP A 153 2.04 6.03 -3.89
C ASP A 153 0.97 6.53 -4.86
N ASP A 154 0.72 5.76 -5.93
CA ASP A 154 -0.59 5.70 -6.52
C ASP A 154 -1.44 5.36 -5.30
N PRO A 155 -2.31 6.27 -4.82
CA PRO A 155 -3.07 6.00 -3.62
C PRO A 155 -3.85 4.75 -3.92
N ASN A 156 -3.40 3.60 -3.40
CA ASN A 156 -4.04 2.34 -3.73
C ASN A 156 -5.38 2.42 -3.02
N LEU A 157 -6.39 2.80 -3.79
CA LEU A 157 -7.74 2.99 -3.30
C LEU A 157 -8.12 1.67 -2.63
N PHE A 158 -8.56 1.76 -1.36
CA PHE A 158 -8.87 0.63 -0.48
C PHE A 158 -7.69 -0.07 0.23
N GLN A 159 -6.54 0.60 0.46
CA GLN A 159 -5.50 0.09 1.39
C GLN A 159 -6.01 -0.13 2.82
N ASN A 160 -6.93 0.74 3.28
CA ASN A 160 -7.51 0.68 4.62
C ASN A 160 -8.90 0.04 4.59
N CYS A 161 -9.31 -0.62 5.68
CA CYS A 161 -10.68 -1.11 5.82
C CYS A 161 -11.70 0.02 5.67
N VAL A 162 -11.39 1.17 6.29
CA VAL A 162 -12.12 2.43 6.10
C VAL A 162 -11.12 3.57 5.98
N ASP A 163 -11.25 4.38 4.94
CA ASP A 163 -10.56 5.68 4.80
C ASP A 163 -11.61 6.77 4.55
N ALA A 164 -11.76 7.66 5.53
CA ALA A 164 -12.73 8.74 5.49
C ALA A 164 -12.03 10.10 5.44
N GLY A 165 -12.52 10.98 4.58
CA GLY A 165 -12.16 12.39 4.58
C GLY A 165 -12.79 13.18 5.74
N GLU A 166 -12.90 14.49 5.55
CA GLU A 166 -13.47 15.38 6.56
C GLU A 166 -14.97 15.12 6.81
N GLY A 167 -15.38 15.20 8.08
CA GLY A 167 -16.78 15.14 8.50
C GLY A 167 -17.34 13.74 8.70
N ALA A 168 -16.48 12.72 8.79
CA ALA A 168 -16.91 11.34 9.02
C ALA A 168 -17.74 11.21 10.31
N ASP A 169 -18.81 10.42 10.24
CA ASP A 169 -19.68 9.99 11.34
C ASP A 169 -19.76 8.46 11.36
N LEU A 170 -18.96 7.88 12.26
CA LEU A 170 -18.89 6.42 12.48
C LEU A 170 -19.63 5.99 13.75
N GLY A 171 -20.60 6.77 14.23
CA GLY A 171 -21.46 6.38 15.33
C GLY A 171 -22.19 5.07 15.02
N GLN A 172 -22.20 4.12 15.96
CA GLN A 172 -22.83 2.80 15.81
C GLN A 172 -22.30 1.92 14.65
N CYS A 173 -21.03 2.06 14.27
CA CYS A 173 -20.38 1.12 13.34
C CYS A 173 -19.62 0.02 14.10
N LEU A 174 -19.61 -1.19 13.53
CA LEU A 174 -18.82 -2.34 13.96
C LEU A 174 -17.77 -2.61 12.86
N ILE A 175 -16.51 -2.24 13.07
CA ILE A 175 -15.51 -2.20 11.98
C ILE A 175 -14.30 -3.10 12.28
N GLY A 176 -13.86 -3.87 11.28
CA GLY A 176 -12.58 -4.59 11.31
C GLY A 176 -12.59 -5.96 11.98
N ALA A 177 -13.75 -6.42 12.44
CA ALA A 177 -13.86 -7.71 13.13
C ALA A 177 -13.47 -8.88 12.21
N GLY A 178 -12.74 -9.86 12.76
CA GLY A 178 -12.36 -11.08 12.04
C GLY A 178 -11.06 -10.98 11.23
N ALA A 179 -10.25 -9.94 11.42
CA ALA A 179 -8.93 -9.85 10.82
C ALA A 179 -8.01 -11.02 11.26
N PRO A 180 -7.23 -11.62 10.34
CA PRO A 180 -6.24 -12.62 10.70
C PRO A 180 -5.11 -11.99 11.54
N ALA A 181 -4.46 -12.80 12.37
CA ALA A 181 -3.31 -12.34 13.14
C ALA A 181 -2.21 -11.84 12.21
N GLY A 182 -1.73 -10.60 12.42
CA GLY A 182 -0.71 -9.97 11.59
C GLY A 182 -1.23 -9.27 10.33
N ALA A 183 -2.56 -9.06 10.19
CA ALA A 183 -3.09 -8.20 9.13
C ALA A 183 -2.57 -6.75 9.29
N THR A 184 -1.81 -6.27 8.31
CA THR A 184 -1.21 -4.93 8.27
C THR A 184 -2.10 -3.89 7.60
N ASP A 185 -3.33 -4.24 7.22
CA ASP A 185 -4.24 -3.42 6.43
C ASP A 185 -5.60 -3.20 7.12
N ASN A 186 -5.70 -3.57 8.40
CA ASN A 186 -6.90 -3.42 9.22
C ASN A 186 -6.95 -2.06 9.94
N PHE A 187 -6.94 -0.99 9.15
CA PHE A 187 -6.99 0.39 9.64
C PHE A 187 -8.34 1.07 9.35
N VAL A 188 -8.74 1.94 10.27
CA VAL A 188 -9.74 2.99 10.06
C VAL A 188 -9.01 4.33 10.10
N VAL A 189 -8.91 5.02 8.96
CA VAL A 189 -8.25 6.31 8.86
C VAL A 189 -9.31 7.41 8.73
N LEU A 190 -9.29 8.36 9.66
CA LEU A 190 -10.17 9.52 9.73
C LEU A 190 -9.34 10.77 9.45
N ARG A 191 -9.47 11.30 8.23
CA ARG A 191 -8.69 12.44 7.76
C ARG A 191 -9.43 13.73 8.05
N GLY A 192 -8.87 14.55 8.93
CA GLY A 192 -9.50 15.80 9.36
C GLY A 192 -10.55 15.60 10.46
N ASN A 193 -11.40 16.61 10.63
CA ASN A 193 -12.35 16.64 11.75
C ASN A 193 -13.44 15.59 11.56
N SER A 194 -13.74 14.82 12.59
CA SER A 194 -14.75 13.77 12.54
C SER A 194 -15.63 13.81 13.78
N ASP A 195 -16.89 13.43 13.60
CA ASP A 195 -17.83 13.24 14.69
C ASP A 195 -17.99 11.74 14.96
N LEU A 196 -17.89 11.34 16.23
CA LEU A 196 -18.19 9.98 16.66
C LEU A 196 -19.48 9.95 17.49
N ALA A 197 -20.23 11.07 17.54
CA ALA A 197 -21.48 11.24 18.27
C ALA A 197 -22.69 10.64 17.54
N GLY A 198 -22.85 9.32 17.62
CA GLY A 198 -24.11 8.63 17.28
C GLY A 198 -24.85 8.14 18.52
N SER A 199 -26.18 7.99 18.43
CA SER A 199 -26.97 7.35 19.49
C SER A 199 -26.76 5.83 19.49
N GLY A 200 -25.79 5.29 20.25
CA GLY A 200 -25.64 3.86 20.52
C GLY A 200 -24.20 3.39 20.63
N THR A 201 -23.97 2.06 20.68
CA THR A 201 -22.63 1.47 20.90
C THR A 201 -22.04 1.00 19.57
N GLY A 202 -20.93 1.62 19.14
CA GLY A 202 -20.06 1.08 18.09
C GLY A 202 -18.93 0.23 18.69
N ARG A 203 -18.26 -0.54 17.83
CA ARG A 203 -17.10 -1.35 18.19
C ARG A 203 -16.07 -1.33 17.06
N MET A 204 -14.83 -0.97 17.39
CA MET A 204 -13.76 -0.83 16.40
C MET A 204 -12.66 -1.85 16.72
N ASP A 205 -12.57 -2.92 15.93
CA ASP A 205 -11.53 -3.95 16.02
C ASP A 205 -10.29 -3.61 15.15
N SER A 206 -10.42 -2.63 14.26
CA SER A 206 -9.31 -2.01 13.51
C SER A 206 -8.50 -1.03 14.37
N VAL A 207 -7.25 -0.79 14.00
CA VAL A 207 -6.50 0.38 14.51
C VAL A 207 -7.18 1.64 13.98
N VAL A 208 -7.53 2.58 14.87
CA VAL A 208 -8.24 3.81 14.50
C VAL A 208 -7.29 4.98 14.51
N VAL A 209 -7.10 5.60 13.35
CA VAL A 209 -6.18 6.72 13.13
C VAL A 209 -6.99 7.99 12.90
N CYS A 210 -6.71 9.02 13.66
CA CYS A 210 -7.36 10.33 13.59
C CYS A 210 -6.31 11.40 13.27
N THR A 211 -6.46 12.10 12.14
CA THR A 211 -5.54 13.19 11.78
C THR A 211 -6.09 14.59 12.07
N GLY A 212 -7.37 14.70 12.43
CA GLY A 212 -7.99 15.95 12.86
C GLY A 212 -8.73 15.84 14.18
N ILE A 213 -9.67 16.76 14.40
CA ILE A 213 -10.34 16.91 15.69
C ILE A 213 -11.52 15.96 15.77
N ILE A 214 -11.49 15.11 16.79
CA ILE A 214 -12.59 14.21 17.12
C ILE A 214 -13.54 14.88 18.10
N THR A 215 -14.81 14.88 17.75
CA THR A 215 -15.93 15.27 18.62
C THR A 215 -16.70 14.00 18.98
N GLY A 216 -17.13 13.80 20.23
CA GLY A 216 -17.85 12.57 20.60
C GLY A 216 -18.74 12.72 21.81
N SER A 217 -19.89 12.01 21.82
CA SER A 217 -20.84 12.09 22.93
C SER A 217 -21.27 10.78 23.60
N SER A 218 -20.88 9.58 23.15
CA SER A 218 -20.80 8.32 23.94
C SER A 218 -20.72 7.08 23.04
N GLY A 219 -20.19 5.98 23.59
CA GLY A 219 -20.66 4.62 23.25
C GLY A 219 -19.72 3.71 22.47
N ASN A 220 -18.71 4.22 21.77
CA ASN A 220 -17.77 3.35 21.04
C ASN A 220 -16.80 2.66 22.00
N ILE A 221 -16.57 1.37 21.77
CA ILE A 221 -15.52 0.58 22.43
C ILE A 221 -14.50 0.18 21.37
N TYR A 222 -13.26 0.57 21.58
CA TYR A 222 -12.15 0.18 20.71
C TYR A 222 -11.56 -1.13 21.24
N HIS A 223 -11.21 -2.03 20.34
CA HIS A 223 -10.65 -3.37 20.58
C HIS A 223 -9.24 -3.47 19.97
N ASN A 224 -8.62 -2.32 19.72
CA ASN A 224 -7.29 -2.13 19.15
C ASN A 224 -6.83 -0.68 19.45
N ASP A 225 -5.65 -0.31 18.96
CA ASP A 225 -5.04 0.99 19.19
C ASP A 225 -5.88 2.16 18.61
N VAL A 226 -5.83 3.29 19.31
CA VAL A 226 -6.37 4.57 18.84
C VAL A 226 -5.24 5.58 18.75
N VAL A 227 -4.97 6.06 17.53
CA VAL A 227 -3.82 6.91 17.21
C VAL A 227 -4.30 8.28 16.75
N PHE A 228 -3.96 9.33 17.48
CA PHE A 228 -4.08 10.72 17.07
C PHE A 228 -2.74 11.13 16.46
N TYR A 229 -2.73 11.31 15.15
CA TYR A 229 -1.51 11.57 14.39
C TYR A 229 -1.45 13.01 13.91
N GLY A 230 -0.35 13.69 14.24
CA GLY A 230 -0.01 15.01 13.72
C GLY A 230 -0.50 16.17 14.59
N SER A 231 -0.10 17.37 14.19
CA SER A 231 -0.29 18.60 14.97
C SER A 231 -1.68 19.22 14.88
N ASP A 232 -2.57 18.69 14.04
CA ASP A 232 -3.98 19.08 13.91
C ASP A 232 -4.94 18.09 14.60
N ALA A 233 -4.47 16.88 14.91
CA ALA A 233 -5.25 15.90 15.62
C ALA A 233 -5.53 16.32 17.07
N GLY A 234 -6.64 15.85 17.62
CA GLY A 234 -6.97 16.02 19.04
C GLY A 234 -8.44 15.78 19.35
N TYR A 235 -8.82 15.98 20.62
CA TYR A 235 -10.19 15.81 21.09
C TYR A 235 -10.84 17.16 21.44
N ASN A 236 -12.07 17.37 20.96
CA ASN A 236 -12.86 18.56 21.25
C ASN A 236 -13.47 18.53 22.67
N ILE A 237 -12.96 19.39 23.54
CA ILE A 237 -13.37 19.47 24.96
C ILE A 237 -14.82 19.95 25.18
N GLY A 238 -15.45 20.58 24.18
CA GLY A 238 -16.82 21.06 24.27
C GLY A 238 -17.88 19.99 24.07
N SER A 239 -17.47 18.77 23.71
CA SER A 239 -18.35 17.63 23.49
C SER A 239 -18.54 16.83 24.79
N GLY A 240 -19.75 16.82 25.35
CA GLY A 240 -20.06 15.98 26.52
C GLY A 240 -20.17 14.52 26.08
N GLY A 241 -19.62 13.55 26.83
CA GLY A 241 -19.67 12.12 26.49
C GLY A 241 -18.80 11.22 27.38
N ASN A 242 -18.68 9.92 27.01
CA ASN A 242 -17.87 8.91 27.74
C ASN A 242 -16.36 8.93 27.41
N GLY A 243 -15.93 9.85 26.55
CA GLY A 243 -14.56 9.95 26.08
C GLY A 243 -14.08 8.74 25.25
N ILE A 244 -12.79 8.41 25.33
CA ILE A 244 -12.17 7.28 24.63
C ILE A 244 -12.17 6.07 25.54
N THR A 245 -12.75 4.96 25.08
CA THR A 245 -12.80 3.68 25.81
C THR A 245 -12.21 2.54 24.98
N ILE A 246 -11.04 2.06 25.36
CA ILE A 246 -10.41 0.88 24.77
C ILE A 246 -10.65 -0.32 25.71
N ALA A 247 -10.97 -1.48 25.15
CA ALA A 247 -11.18 -2.71 25.90
C ALA A 247 -9.88 -3.14 26.61
N ALA A 248 -10.01 -3.61 27.85
CA ALA A 248 -8.85 -3.97 28.67
C ALA A 248 -8.02 -5.10 28.01
N GLY A 249 -6.71 -4.87 27.88
CA GLY A 249 -5.75 -5.81 27.31
C GLY A 249 -5.77 -5.92 25.78
N GLU A 250 -6.47 -5.03 25.07
CA GLU A 250 -6.65 -5.15 23.61
C GLU A 250 -5.98 -4.03 22.80
N GLY A 251 -5.66 -2.89 23.40
CA GLY A 251 -4.94 -1.81 22.71
C GLY A 251 -4.70 -0.60 23.59
N ASP A 252 -4.03 0.40 23.01
CA ASP A 252 -3.55 1.59 23.68
C ASP A 252 -3.91 2.89 22.93
N CYS A 253 -3.86 4.02 23.66
CA CYS A 253 -4.15 5.33 23.08
C CYS A 253 -2.87 6.11 22.84
N TYR A 254 -2.65 6.53 21.61
CA TYR A 254 -1.46 7.25 21.17
C TYR A 254 -1.84 8.65 20.71
N PHE A 255 -1.11 9.65 21.18
CA PHE A 255 -1.02 10.97 20.56
C PHE A 255 0.42 11.15 20.12
N VAL A 256 0.63 11.20 18.82
CA VAL A 256 1.96 11.24 18.21
C VAL A 256 2.00 12.39 17.21
N SER A 257 3.04 13.22 17.32
CA SER A 257 3.27 14.33 16.40
C SER A 257 4.69 14.22 15.83
N PRO A 258 4.89 14.40 14.51
CA PRO A 258 6.23 14.44 13.91
C PRO A 258 7.13 15.50 14.54
N ASP A 259 8.44 15.27 14.51
CA ASP A 259 9.42 16.19 15.09
C ASP A 259 9.35 17.58 14.42
N GLY A 260 9.28 18.64 15.23
CA GLY A 260 9.15 20.03 14.76
C GLY A 260 7.72 20.56 14.72
N GLU A 261 6.71 19.70 14.82
CA GLU A 261 5.31 20.11 14.99
C GLU A 261 4.76 19.69 16.35
N LEU A 262 4.23 20.63 17.13
CA LEU A 262 3.74 20.31 18.47
C LEU A 262 2.25 19.93 18.43
N GLY A 263 1.93 18.70 18.83
CA GLY A 263 0.55 18.21 18.92
C GLY A 263 -0.18 18.68 20.17
N TYR A 264 -1.51 18.60 20.18
CA TYR A 264 -2.35 18.92 21.34
C TYR A 264 -3.45 17.88 21.54
N VAL A 265 -3.47 17.24 22.71
CA VAL A 265 -4.51 16.26 23.07
C VAL A 265 -5.90 16.89 23.04
N PHE A 266 -6.01 18.13 23.52
CA PHE A 266 -7.29 18.82 23.65
C PHE A 266 -7.38 20.04 22.74
N ARG A 267 -8.58 20.20 22.17
CA ARG A 267 -8.96 21.29 21.27
C ARG A 267 -10.17 22.01 21.85
N ASN A 268 -10.18 23.33 21.69
CA ASN A 268 -11.37 24.13 21.96
C ASN A 268 -12.42 23.88 20.87
N SER A 269 -13.66 24.30 21.12
CA SER A 269 -14.76 24.12 20.17
C SER A 269 -14.60 24.90 18.86
N ASP A 270 -13.70 25.89 18.83
CA ASP A 270 -13.29 26.62 17.61
C ASP A 270 -12.13 25.94 16.86
N GLY A 271 -11.67 24.78 17.32
CA GLY A 271 -10.57 24.01 16.76
C GLY A 271 -9.18 24.46 17.22
N SER A 272 -9.07 25.56 17.97
CA SER A 272 -7.78 26.03 18.46
C SER A 272 -7.18 25.08 19.50
N PRO A 273 -5.83 24.97 19.57
CA PRO A 273 -5.15 24.27 20.64
C PRO A 273 -5.63 24.73 22.02
N ASN A 274 -6.00 23.79 22.88
CA ASN A 274 -6.31 24.12 24.26
C ASN A 274 -5.00 24.30 25.04
N THR A 275 -4.64 25.57 25.27
CA THR A 275 -3.40 25.96 25.97
C THR A 275 -3.61 26.23 27.47
N ALA A 276 -4.87 26.17 27.95
CA ALA A 276 -5.21 26.43 29.34
C ALA A 276 -5.65 25.13 30.03
N VAL A 277 -5.20 24.94 31.27
CA VAL A 277 -5.78 23.89 32.11
C VAL A 277 -7.25 24.24 32.35
N SER A 278 -8.14 23.37 31.90
CA SER A 278 -9.59 23.57 31.92
C SER A 278 -10.27 22.42 32.64
N ASN A 279 -11.33 22.73 33.40
CA ASN A 279 -12.13 21.76 34.19
C ASN A 279 -13.02 20.90 33.28
N ASN A 280 -12.42 20.20 32.32
CA ASN A 280 -13.16 19.40 31.36
C ASN A 280 -13.20 17.95 31.85
N TYR A 281 -14.41 17.41 31.99
CA TYR A 281 -14.64 16.01 32.32
C TYR A 281 -14.55 15.17 31.04
N PHE A 282 -13.33 14.85 30.62
CA PHE A 282 -13.08 13.87 29.57
C PHE A 282 -12.48 12.61 30.18
N ASN A 283 -13.07 11.46 29.88
CA ASN A 283 -12.63 10.17 30.43
C ASN A 283 -11.76 9.43 29.41
N PHE A 284 -10.52 9.13 29.79
CA PHE A 284 -9.75 8.07 29.16
C PHE A 284 -9.97 6.78 29.96
N ASN A 285 -10.61 5.79 29.34
CA ASN A 285 -10.74 4.43 29.84
C ASN A 285 -9.90 3.52 28.95
N VAL A 286 -8.59 3.50 29.21
CA VAL A 286 -7.57 2.85 28.37
C VAL A 286 -6.56 2.13 29.26
N ASP A 287 -5.79 1.21 28.69
CA ASP A 287 -4.71 0.53 29.43
C ASP A 287 -3.47 1.41 29.56
N ASN A 288 -2.98 1.93 28.42
CA ASN A 288 -1.90 2.90 28.38
C ASN A 288 -2.25 4.14 27.53
N LEU A 289 -1.68 5.28 27.91
CA LEU A 289 -1.74 6.53 27.15
C LEU A 289 -0.31 6.96 26.78
N VAL A 290 -0.06 7.18 25.50
CA VAL A 290 1.25 7.57 24.97
C VAL A 290 1.16 8.97 24.37
N LEU A 291 2.04 9.86 24.79
CA LEU A 291 2.08 11.27 24.41
C LEU A 291 3.46 11.61 23.86
N ARG A 292 3.61 11.54 22.55
CA ARG A 292 4.87 11.84 21.85
C ARG A 292 4.78 13.19 21.14
N ASN A 293 5.68 14.10 21.51
CA ASN A 293 5.73 15.47 21.00
C ASN A 293 4.36 16.18 21.05
N THR A 294 3.62 15.96 22.15
CA THR A 294 2.23 16.41 22.30
C THR A 294 2.02 17.08 23.66
N VAL A 295 1.24 18.17 23.69
CA VAL A 295 0.83 18.87 24.90
C VAL A 295 -0.47 18.31 25.45
N TYR A 296 -0.49 18.05 26.76
CA TYR A 296 -1.68 17.71 27.53
C TYR A 296 -1.96 18.79 28.59
N ASN A 297 -3.15 19.41 28.52
CA ASN A 297 -3.61 20.46 29.44
C ASN A 297 -5.00 20.12 30.03
N GLY A 298 -5.08 19.18 30.98
CA GLY A 298 -6.35 18.72 31.59
C GLY A 298 -6.38 18.84 33.13
N TYR A 299 -7.57 18.80 33.72
CA TYR A 299 -7.81 18.90 35.18
C TYR A 299 -8.17 17.55 35.82
N GLY A 300 -7.29 16.99 36.64
CA GLY A 300 -7.26 15.57 37.03
C GLY A 300 -8.31 15.02 38.03
N GLN A 301 -9.44 15.68 38.30
CA GLN A 301 -10.49 15.09 39.14
C GLN A 301 -11.46 14.26 38.28
N ASN A 302 -11.27 12.94 38.26
CA ASN A 302 -12.11 11.92 37.58
C ASN A 302 -11.87 11.68 36.08
N MET A 303 -10.87 12.30 35.44
CA MET A 303 -10.61 12.15 34.00
C MET A 303 -10.00 10.79 33.58
N TYR A 304 -9.63 9.95 34.54
CA TYR A 304 -8.89 8.72 34.29
C TYR A 304 -9.58 7.54 34.96
N ASN A 305 -10.00 6.58 34.15
CA ASN A 305 -10.22 5.21 34.60
C ASN A 305 -9.22 4.32 33.86
N ILE A 306 -7.93 4.61 34.01
CA ILE A 306 -6.87 3.82 33.38
C ILE A 306 -6.77 2.52 34.15
N ILE A 307 -7.16 1.41 33.52
CA ILE A 307 -7.31 0.10 34.18
C ILE A 307 -5.94 -0.43 34.64
N ASN A 308 -4.86 -0.08 33.92
CA ASN A 308 -3.47 -0.50 34.19
C ASN A 308 -2.46 0.64 34.50
N GLY A 309 -2.86 1.91 34.36
CA GLY A 309 -2.25 3.07 35.04
C GLY A 309 -1.05 3.79 34.41
N ARG A 310 -0.70 3.66 33.12
CA ARG A 310 0.58 4.21 32.59
C ARG A 310 0.40 5.33 31.57
N ILE A 311 1.16 6.41 31.76
CA ILE A 311 1.27 7.52 30.80
C ILE A 311 2.74 7.64 30.40
N LEU A 312 3.04 7.38 29.12
CA LEU A 312 4.33 7.69 28.53
C LEU A 312 4.27 9.11 27.96
N SER A 313 5.20 9.99 28.32
CA SER A 313 5.34 11.29 27.66
C SER A 313 6.78 11.60 27.29
N ASP A 314 7.01 11.82 26.00
CA ASP A 314 8.28 12.20 25.42
C ASP A 314 8.09 13.45 24.54
N GLY A 315 8.97 14.44 24.66
CA GLY A 315 8.99 15.62 23.79
C GLY A 315 7.86 16.67 23.92
N GLY A 316 6.86 16.48 24.80
CA GLY A 316 5.75 17.43 25.00
C GLY A 316 5.65 18.03 26.41
N SER A 317 4.92 19.14 26.57
CA SER A 317 4.63 19.72 27.89
C SER A 317 3.40 19.06 28.51
N LEU A 318 3.55 18.51 29.72
CA LEU A 318 2.45 18.01 30.54
C LEU A 318 2.08 19.03 31.61
N ASN A 319 0.98 19.76 31.44
CA ASN A 319 0.44 20.61 32.50
C ASN A 319 -0.83 19.95 33.07
N ASN A 320 -0.68 19.21 34.16
CA ASN A 320 -1.79 18.64 34.91
C ASN A 320 -1.90 19.33 36.27
N THR A 321 -2.98 20.07 36.49
CA THR A 321 -3.23 20.73 37.78
C THR A 321 -3.99 19.76 38.70
N VAL A 322 -3.19 18.99 39.46
CA VAL A 322 -3.52 18.16 40.62
C VAL A 322 -4.25 16.82 40.36
N LEU A 323 -3.42 15.77 40.38
CA LEU A 323 -3.70 14.43 40.90
C LEU A 323 -3.96 14.49 42.42
N GLN A 324 -5.20 14.66 42.86
CA GLN A 324 -5.60 14.33 44.23
C GLN A 324 -6.95 13.62 44.17
N TYR A 325 -6.92 12.29 44.18
CA TYR A 325 -8.05 11.53 44.69
C TYR A 325 -8.05 11.62 46.23
N GLY A 326 -9.27 11.67 46.78
CA GLY A 326 -9.62 12.12 48.13
C GLY A 326 -8.83 11.53 49.30
N ASP A 327 -8.87 12.29 50.38
CA ASP A 327 -8.32 12.04 51.73
C ASP A 327 -6.88 12.51 52.02
N MET A 328 -6.45 13.64 51.44
CA MET A 328 -5.35 14.40 52.05
C MET A 328 -5.80 15.77 52.56
N ASN A 329 -5.80 15.83 53.89
CA ASN A 329 -5.87 16.96 54.81
C ASN A 329 -5.48 18.34 54.19
N PRO A 330 -6.18 19.46 54.48
CA PRO A 330 -6.09 20.76 53.77
C PRO A 330 -4.77 21.56 53.97
N GLY A 331 -3.62 20.92 54.12
CA GLY A 331 -2.42 21.51 54.71
C GLY A 331 -1.22 21.79 53.80
N TYR A 332 -1.21 21.39 52.53
CA TYR A 332 -0.04 21.60 51.66
C TYR A 332 -0.38 22.44 50.45
N GLY A 333 0.18 23.65 50.45
CA GLY A 333 -0.10 24.71 49.49
C GLY A 333 0.41 24.40 48.08
N ASN A 334 -0.28 25.05 47.13
CA ASN A 334 0.19 25.30 45.78
C ASN A 334 1.64 25.76 45.77
N ASP A 335 2.51 25.03 45.07
CA ASP A 335 3.70 25.59 44.46
C ASP A 335 3.70 25.25 42.98
N ALA A 336 3.48 26.29 42.17
CA ALA A 336 3.63 26.26 40.73
C ALA A 336 5.11 25.98 40.39
N GLY A 337 5.39 24.85 39.76
CA GLY A 337 6.69 24.58 39.13
C GLY A 337 7.51 23.39 39.63
N GLN A 338 6.96 22.46 40.42
CA GLN A 338 7.67 21.23 40.77
C GLN A 338 7.21 20.02 39.95
N ASN A 339 8.18 19.23 39.47
CA ASN A 339 8.00 17.92 38.86
C ASN A 339 7.46 16.94 39.91
N TRP A 340 6.23 16.44 39.73
CA TRP A 340 5.62 15.52 40.69
C TRP A 340 5.79 14.08 40.23
N GLY A 341 6.63 13.34 40.94
CA GLY A 341 6.48 11.89 41.07
C GLY A 341 5.50 11.61 42.20
N ALA A 342 4.25 11.32 41.88
CA ALA A 342 3.25 10.90 42.86
C ALA A 342 3.10 9.38 42.82
N SER A 343 3.54 8.70 43.88
CA SER A 343 3.20 7.29 44.12
C SER A 343 1.85 7.24 44.84
N SER A 344 0.86 6.61 44.22
CA SER A 344 -0.44 6.29 44.85
C SER A 344 -0.35 4.94 45.59
N PRO A 345 -0.97 4.78 46.77
CA PRO A 345 -1.08 3.49 47.46
C PRO A 345 -2.07 2.52 46.79
N TYR A 346 -2.76 2.93 45.72
CA TYR A 346 -3.52 2.05 44.84
C TYR A 346 -2.72 1.87 43.52
N ASN A 347 -2.15 0.67 43.36
CA ASN A 347 -1.41 0.08 42.24
C ASN A 347 -1.13 0.91 40.96
N ASN A 348 0.16 0.94 40.59
CA ASN A 348 0.71 1.06 39.21
C ASN A 348 0.67 2.38 38.43
N PHE A 349 0.64 3.55 39.08
CA PHE A 349 0.88 4.80 38.34
C PHE A 349 2.38 5.10 38.20
N VAL A 350 2.92 5.04 36.97
CA VAL A 350 4.30 5.44 36.63
C VAL A 350 4.25 6.56 35.58
N LEU A 351 4.63 7.77 36.00
CA LEU A 351 4.95 8.89 35.10
C LEU A 351 6.46 8.87 34.86
N GLU A 352 6.90 8.42 33.69
CA GLU A 352 8.30 8.55 33.26
C GLU A 352 8.39 9.68 32.23
N ARG A 353 8.95 10.82 32.64
CA ARG A 353 9.27 11.93 31.75
C ARG A 353 10.73 11.83 31.33
N ASN A 354 10.99 11.68 30.03
CA ASN A 354 12.36 11.85 29.52
C ASN A 354 12.66 13.34 29.38
N ALA A 355 13.56 13.86 30.24
CA ALA A 355 14.08 15.20 30.10
C ALA A 355 15.41 15.13 29.34
N ALA A 356 15.35 15.31 28.01
CA ALA A 356 16.46 15.77 27.19
C ALA A 356 17.76 14.93 27.16
N SER A 357 17.73 13.61 27.40
CA SER A 357 18.89 12.76 27.12
C SER A 357 18.49 11.43 26.51
N SER A 358 19.15 11.10 25.41
CA SER A 358 19.10 9.82 24.71
C SER A 358 19.48 8.66 25.65
N ALA A 359 18.53 8.13 26.40
CA ALA A 359 18.49 6.77 26.94
C ALA A 359 17.24 6.67 27.80
N TYR A 360 16.31 5.81 27.40
CA TYR A 360 15.34 5.24 28.32
C TYR A 360 16.10 4.71 29.54
N VAL A 361 15.87 5.27 30.72
CA VAL A 361 16.52 4.78 31.94
C VAL A 361 15.98 3.38 32.20
N GLY A 362 16.84 2.38 32.01
CA GLY A 362 16.45 0.99 31.75
C GLY A 362 15.62 0.30 32.84
N GLY A 363 14.75 -0.61 32.39
CA GLY A 363 14.16 -1.66 33.22
C GLY A 363 12.80 -2.22 32.76
N ASN A 364 11.99 -1.45 32.04
CA ASN A 364 10.59 -1.83 31.73
C ASN A 364 10.40 -2.12 30.23
N SER A 365 10.26 -3.40 29.86
CA SER A 365 10.08 -3.84 28.48
C SER A 365 8.84 -3.23 27.83
N LEU A 366 7.74 -3.11 28.58
CA LEU A 366 6.48 -2.53 28.10
C LEU A 366 6.65 -1.07 27.66
N MET A 367 7.43 -0.26 28.38
CA MET A 367 7.61 1.15 27.98
C MET A 367 8.46 1.29 26.70
N GLN A 368 9.42 0.39 26.51
CA GLN A 368 10.17 0.31 25.25
C GLN A 368 9.27 -0.15 24.10
N GLU A 369 8.40 -1.14 24.34
CA GLU A 369 7.39 -1.59 23.37
C GLU A 369 6.47 -0.42 22.96
N LEU A 370 5.89 0.30 23.93
CA LEU A 370 5.04 1.48 23.67
C LEU A 370 5.77 2.58 22.90
N ALA A 371 7.04 2.85 23.23
CA ALA A 371 7.84 3.85 22.52
C ALA A 371 8.21 3.41 21.09
N ASN A 372 8.51 2.12 20.89
CA ASN A 372 8.77 1.56 19.58
C ASN A 372 7.52 1.59 18.71
N GLN A 373 6.35 1.24 19.26
CA GLN A 373 5.07 1.35 18.55
C GLN A 373 4.77 2.80 18.15
N ALA A 374 5.01 3.75 19.05
CA ALA A 374 4.87 5.17 18.73
C ALA A 374 5.87 5.65 17.65
N ASN A 375 7.08 5.08 17.58
CA ASN A 375 8.02 5.33 16.49
C ASN A 375 7.54 4.72 15.18
N GLU A 376 6.98 3.52 15.20
CA GLU A 376 6.43 2.83 14.04
C GLU A 376 5.26 3.62 13.44
N TYR A 377 4.37 4.15 14.28
CA TYR A 377 3.31 5.05 13.82
C TYR A 377 3.82 6.35 13.20
N LEU A 378 5.04 6.80 13.55
CA LEU A 378 5.65 8.03 13.02
C LEU A 378 6.57 7.80 11.82
N ASN A 379 7.02 6.57 11.56
CA ASN A 379 8.06 6.28 10.56
C ASN A 379 7.80 5.01 9.72
N GLY A 380 6.64 4.36 9.89
CA GLY A 380 6.26 3.14 9.18
C GLY A 380 5.04 3.35 8.27
N ASP A 381 4.36 2.25 7.93
CA ASP A 381 3.25 2.20 6.97
C ASP A 381 2.13 3.22 7.24
N LEU A 382 1.90 3.55 8.52
CA LEU A 382 0.93 4.57 8.90
C LEU A 382 1.31 5.96 8.38
N GLN A 383 2.58 6.34 8.49
CA GLN A 383 3.06 7.62 7.98
C GLN A 383 2.85 7.67 6.46
N SER A 384 3.27 6.64 5.74
CA SER A 384 3.10 6.57 4.28
C SER A 384 1.62 6.69 3.88
N SER A 385 0.72 5.98 4.58
CA SER A 385 -0.73 6.09 4.34
C SER A 385 -1.28 7.51 4.60
N ILE A 386 -0.75 8.21 5.61
CA ILE A 386 -1.16 9.59 5.92
C ILE A 386 -0.59 10.57 4.88
N ASP A 387 0.68 10.45 4.54
CA ASP A 387 1.42 11.31 3.61
C ASP A 387 0.88 11.19 2.16
N ALA A 388 0.36 10.03 1.77
CA ALA A 388 -0.37 9.83 0.51
C ALA A 388 -1.64 10.72 0.41
N GLY A 389 -2.15 11.22 1.54
CA GLY A 389 -3.30 12.13 1.60
C GLY A 389 -4.64 11.45 1.29
N PHE A 390 -5.73 12.23 1.35
CA PHE A 390 -7.04 11.73 0.89
C PHE A 390 -7.09 11.77 -0.64
N PRO A 391 -7.52 10.70 -1.33
CA PRO A 391 -7.52 10.66 -2.78
C PRO A 391 -8.43 11.74 -3.39
N THR A 392 -7.90 12.46 -4.38
CA THR A 392 -8.66 13.48 -5.13
C THR A 392 -9.61 12.84 -6.13
N SER A 393 -10.66 13.58 -6.53
CA SER A 393 -11.54 13.20 -7.64
C SER A 393 -10.79 12.86 -8.92
N ALA A 394 -9.66 13.54 -9.18
CA ALA A 394 -8.85 13.34 -10.38
C ALA A 394 -8.11 12.00 -10.33
N GLN A 395 -7.42 11.69 -9.21
CA GLN A 395 -6.75 10.40 -9.00
C GLN A 395 -7.75 9.24 -9.10
N ALA A 396 -8.89 9.40 -8.42
CA ALA A 396 -10.02 8.50 -8.47
C ALA A 396 -10.47 8.20 -9.92
N ARG A 397 -10.67 9.24 -10.75
CA ARG A 397 -11.09 9.10 -12.17
C ARG A 397 -10.04 8.43 -13.03
N THR A 398 -8.75 8.60 -12.73
CA THR A 398 -7.66 7.94 -13.45
C THR A 398 -7.68 6.43 -13.20
N GLN A 399 -7.91 6.00 -11.95
CA GLN A 399 -7.88 4.58 -11.59
C GLN A 399 -9.13 3.81 -12.05
N PHE A 400 -10.32 4.38 -11.92
CA PHE A 400 -11.58 3.68 -12.19
C PHE A 400 -12.31 4.13 -13.46
N GLY A 401 -11.88 5.24 -14.08
CA GLY A 401 -12.48 5.82 -15.27
C GLY A 401 -13.55 6.88 -14.97
N VAL A 402 -14.13 7.46 -16.03
CA VAL A 402 -15.21 8.44 -15.94
C VAL A 402 -16.50 7.95 -16.60
N PRO A 403 -17.66 8.33 -16.08
CA PRO A 403 -18.98 8.03 -16.67
C PRO A 403 -19.09 8.42 -18.15
N SER A 404 -18.51 9.56 -18.52
CA SER A 404 -18.46 10.07 -19.89
C SER A 404 -17.54 9.27 -20.83
N SER A 405 -16.72 8.35 -20.31
CA SER A 405 -15.86 7.47 -21.11
C SER A 405 -16.50 6.13 -21.47
N ALA A 406 -17.82 5.98 -21.26
CA ALA A 406 -18.56 4.81 -21.74
C ALA A 406 -18.19 4.51 -23.21
N PRO A 407 -17.57 3.35 -23.51
CA PRO A 407 -17.07 3.06 -24.84
C PRO A 407 -18.18 3.11 -25.89
N SER A 408 -17.85 3.58 -27.09
CA SER A 408 -18.77 3.49 -28.23
C SER A 408 -19.21 2.04 -28.43
N GLY A 409 -20.52 1.81 -28.47
CA GLY A 409 -21.10 0.45 -28.51
C GLY A 409 -21.50 -0.14 -27.16
N SER A 410 -21.38 0.61 -26.05
CA SER A 410 -21.92 0.18 -24.75
C SER A 410 -23.44 -0.06 -24.82
N THR A 411 -23.91 -1.12 -24.15
CA THR A 411 -25.31 -1.55 -24.23
C THR A 411 -26.16 -0.85 -23.17
N VAL A 412 -27.26 -0.21 -23.56
CA VAL A 412 -28.19 0.37 -22.60
C VAL A 412 -29.02 -0.73 -21.94
N ILE A 413 -29.01 -0.80 -20.60
CA ILE A 413 -29.90 -1.69 -19.87
C ILE A 413 -31.31 -1.10 -19.92
N THR A 414 -32.23 -1.87 -20.48
CA THR A 414 -33.62 -1.43 -20.63
C THR A 414 -34.37 -1.46 -19.30
N GLY A 415 -35.38 -0.60 -19.14
CA GLY A 415 -36.27 -0.66 -17.97
C GLY A 415 -36.97 -2.01 -17.80
N GLY A 416 -37.18 -2.75 -18.90
CA GLY A 416 -37.70 -4.12 -18.85
C GLY A 416 -36.73 -5.12 -18.20
N GLN A 417 -35.42 -4.99 -18.46
CA GLN A 417 -34.39 -5.79 -17.80
C GLN A 417 -34.23 -5.39 -16.34
N LEU A 418 -34.27 -4.09 -16.01
CA LEU A 418 -34.26 -3.65 -14.61
C LEU A 418 -35.50 -4.13 -13.83
N ALA A 419 -36.67 -4.20 -14.47
CA ALA A 419 -37.90 -4.62 -13.81
C ALA A 419 -38.06 -6.14 -13.66
N ASN A 420 -37.41 -6.95 -14.50
CA ASN A 420 -37.61 -8.40 -14.54
C ASN A 420 -36.33 -9.23 -14.35
N GLY A 421 -35.17 -8.59 -14.29
CA GLY A 421 -33.88 -9.27 -14.30
C GLY A 421 -33.40 -9.64 -15.71
N ALA A 422 -32.12 -9.99 -15.80
CA ALA A 422 -31.46 -10.46 -17.01
C ALA A 422 -30.10 -11.10 -16.67
N THR A 423 -29.72 -12.15 -17.39
CA THR A 423 -28.33 -12.62 -17.42
C THR A 423 -27.58 -11.84 -18.49
N LEU A 424 -26.48 -11.19 -18.11
CA LEU A 424 -25.69 -10.34 -19.00
C LEU A 424 -24.42 -11.07 -19.46
N THR A 425 -23.97 -10.77 -20.68
CA THR A 425 -22.64 -11.16 -21.15
C THR A 425 -21.59 -10.15 -20.69
N ALA A 426 -20.33 -10.53 -20.54
CA ALA A 426 -19.25 -9.58 -20.23
C ALA A 426 -19.24 -8.39 -21.21
N GLY A 427 -18.98 -7.19 -20.71
CA GLY A 427 -18.98 -5.96 -21.49
C GLY A 427 -19.38 -4.69 -20.74
N ASN A 428 -19.62 -3.64 -21.51
CA ASN A 428 -19.94 -2.30 -21.02
C ASN A 428 -21.43 -1.99 -21.15
N TYR A 429 -22.02 -1.47 -20.08
CA TYR A 429 -23.46 -1.23 -19.94
C TYR A 429 -23.75 0.18 -19.46
N ILE A 430 -24.85 0.77 -19.93
CA ILE A 430 -25.31 2.09 -19.50
C ILE A 430 -26.64 1.94 -18.73
N ILE A 431 -26.71 2.53 -17.54
CA ILE A 431 -27.91 2.65 -16.72
C ILE A 431 -28.28 4.13 -16.64
N ASN A 432 -29.37 4.54 -17.31
CA ASN A 432 -29.83 5.94 -17.34
C ASN A 432 -30.72 6.31 -16.13
N GLY A 433 -30.42 5.74 -14.96
CA GLY A 433 -31.24 5.82 -13.75
C GLY A 433 -32.43 4.85 -13.73
N GLY A 434 -33.26 4.95 -12.68
CA GLY A 434 -34.42 4.10 -12.45
C GLY A 434 -34.22 3.12 -11.29
N SER A 435 -34.93 1.99 -11.29
CA SER A 435 -34.77 0.98 -10.23
C SER A 435 -34.67 -0.45 -10.76
N LEU A 436 -33.71 -1.20 -10.24
CA LEU A 436 -33.70 -2.66 -10.31
C LEU A 436 -34.71 -3.22 -9.31
N GLY A 437 -35.65 -4.02 -9.80
CA GLY A 437 -36.81 -4.48 -9.03
C GLY A 437 -37.92 -3.42 -8.94
N ALA A 438 -39.03 -3.79 -8.31
CA ALA A 438 -40.23 -2.96 -8.26
C ALA A 438 -40.24 -1.99 -7.08
N SER A 439 -40.79 -0.79 -7.29
CA SER A 439 -41.14 0.13 -6.20
C SER A 439 -42.48 -0.28 -5.58
N GLY A 440 -42.53 -0.38 -4.26
CA GLY A 440 -43.74 -0.72 -3.50
C GLY A 440 -43.93 -2.21 -3.18
N TRP A 441 -45.12 -2.57 -2.69
CA TRP A 441 -45.47 -3.91 -2.18
C TRP A 441 -45.57 -5.00 -3.27
N SER A 442 -45.48 -4.63 -4.55
CA SER A 442 -45.52 -5.54 -5.69
C SER A 442 -44.17 -6.23 -5.87
N ASN A 443 -43.95 -7.23 -5.03
CA ASN A 443 -42.88 -8.21 -4.98
C ASN A 443 -42.40 -8.73 -6.35
N LYS A 444 -41.40 -8.09 -6.96
CA LYS A 444 -40.63 -8.69 -8.06
C LYS A 444 -39.16 -8.72 -7.71
N ASP A 445 -38.67 -9.92 -7.40
CA ASP A 445 -37.26 -10.21 -7.20
C ASP A 445 -36.59 -10.25 -8.59
N ALA A 446 -36.08 -9.09 -9.02
CA ALA A 446 -35.35 -8.97 -10.29
C ALA A 446 -33.86 -9.20 -10.05
N THR A 447 -33.27 -10.14 -10.80
CA THR A 447 -31.85 -10.47 -10.72
C THR A 447 -31.11 -10.09 -11.98
N ILE A 448 -30.07 -9.28 -11.86
CA ILE A 448 -29.08 -9.07 -12.92
C ILE A 448 -27.88 -9.97 -12.64
N THR A 449 -27.68 -11.00 -13.45
CA THR A 449 -26.59 -11.97 -13.24
C THR A 449 -25.36 -11.59 -14.09
N CYS A 450 -24.21 -11.50 -13.43
CA CYS A 450 -22.88 -11.28 -14.01
C CYS A 450 -22.02 -12.50 -13.71
N ASP A 451 -21.56 -13.20 -14.75
CA ASP A 451 -20.69 -14.38 -14.60
C ASP A 451 -19.24 -14.00 -14.93
N LEU A 452 -18.42 -13.88 -13.88
CA LEU A 452 -17.02 -13.47 -14.00
C LEU A 452 -16.15 -14.51 -14.71
N ALA A 453 -16.63 -15.75 -14.94
CA ALA A 453 -15.95 -16.68 -15.83
C ALA A 453 -15.97 -16.21 -17.29
N THR A 454 -16.89 -15.31 -17.66
CA THR A 454 -17.05 -14.80 -19.03
C THR A 454 -16.29 -13.50 -19.32
N GLY A 455 -15.78 -12.83 -18.28
CA GLY A 455 -15.00 -11.59 -18.39
C GLY A 455 -15.50 -10.45 -17.51
N ASN A 456 -15.03 -9.24 -17.81
CA ASN A 456 -15.32 -8.03 -17.05
C ASN A 456 -16.68 -7.41 -17.37
N TYR A 457 -17.31 -6.81 -16.37
CA TYR A 457 -18.56 -6.06 -16.49
C TYR A 457 -18.37 -4.63 -15.97
N THR A 458 -18.78 -3.64 -16.77
CA THR A 458 -18.74 -2.23 -16.35
C THR A 458 -20.10 -1.59 -16.58
N PHE A 459 -20.71 -1.06 -15.52
CA PHE A 459 -21.96 -0.33 -15.52
C PHE A 459 -21.69 1.18 -15.35
N TYR A 460 -21.94 1.94 -16.40
CA TYR A 460 -21.93 3.40 -16.38
C TYR A 460 -23.30 3.92 -15.95
N VAL A 461 -23.41 4.46 -14.73
CA VAL A 461 -24.66 4.89 -14.12
C VAL A 461 -24.83 6.40 -14.31
N ASN A 462 -25.66 6.80 -15.27
CA ASN A 462 -25.83 8.18 -15.73
C ASN A 462 -26.97 8.95 -15.03
N GLY A 463 -27.66 8.33 -14.08
CA GLY A 463 -28.73 8.96 -13.32
C GLY A 463 -29.04 8.19 -12.05
N ASN A 464 -29.76 8.82 -11.12
CA ASN A 464 -30.11 8.23 -9.84
C ASN A 464 -30.70 6.83 -10.00
N PHE A 465 -30.11 5.88 -9.30
CA PHE A 465 -30.37 4.47 -9.47
C PHE A 465 -30.67 3.81 -8.12
N SER A 466 -31.66 2.92 -8.09
CA SER A 466 -32.04 2.22 -6.86
C SER A 466 -32.13 0.72 -7.06
N ILE A 467 -31.58 -0.06 -6.14
CA ILE A 467 -31.75 -1.51 -6.09
C ILE A 467 -32.83 -1.80 -5.06
N ASN A 468 -34.06 -1.97 -5.54
CA ASN A 468 -35.28 -2.06 -4.76
C ASN A 468 -35.89 -3.45 -4.85
N SER A 469 -35.74 -4.29 -3.82
CA SER A 469 -36.27 -5.66 -3.83
C SER A 469 -35.74 -6.53 -4.99
N GLY A 470 -34.55 -6.21 -5.51
CA GLY A 470 -33.83 -6.98 -6.53
C GLY A 470 -32.34 -7.01 -6.22
N HIS A 471 -31.54 -7.73 -6.99
CA HIS A 471 -30.09 -7.78 -6.75
C HIS A 471 -29.27 -7.98 -8.02
N PHE A 472 -28.03 -7.52 -7.96
CA PHE A 472 -26.98 -8.01 -8.84
C PHE A 472 -26.41 -9.28 -8.23
N GLU A 473 -26.42 -10.36 -9.00
CA GLU A 473 -25.79 -11.63 -8.65
C GLU A 473 -24.46 -11.72 -9.39
N VAL A 474 -23.36 -11.76 -8.64
CA VAL A 474 -21.99 -11.84 -9.18
C VAL A 474 -21.49 -13.25 -8.94
N ILE A 475 -21.33 -14.04 -10.01
CA ILE A 475 -20.80 -15.39 -9.92
C ILE A 475 -19.29 -15.28 -10.03
N ASN A 476 -18.60 -15.46 -8.90
CA ASN A 476 -17.14 -15.48 -8.87
C ASN A 476 -16.65 -16.73 -9.62
N GLY A 477 -15.90 -16.52 -10.70
CA GLY A 477 -15.19 -17.59 -11.38
C GLY A 477 -14.02 -18.05 -10.51
N ALA A 478 -13.79 -19.36 -10.38
CA ALA A 478 -12.60 -19.86 -9.69
C ALA A 478 -11.34 -19.29 -10.37
N ASN A 479 -10.48 -18.61 -9.62
CA ASN A 479 -9.23 -17.98 -10.09
C ASN A 479 -9.44 -16.88 -11.16
N SER A 480 -10.54 -16.14 -11.10
CA SER A 480 -10.81 -15.05 -12.03
C SER A 480 -10.43 -13.70 -11.42
N ASP A 481 -9.47 -12.99 -12.03
CA ASP A 481 -9.18 -11.57 -11.73
C ASP A 481 -10.18 -10.60 -12.38
N ASN A 482 -11.23 -11.11 -13.02
CA ASN A 482 -12.27 -10.28 -13.60
C ASN A 482 -13.08 -9.54 -12.52
N TRP A 483 -13.69 -8.42 -12.91
CA TRP A 483 -14.40 -7.52 -12.03
C TRP A 483 -15.78 -7.12 -12.53
N VAL A 484 -16.60 -6.67 -11.59
CA VAL A 484 -17.79 -5.86 -11.85
C VAL A 484 -17.54 -4.43 -11.36
N ARG A 485 -17.70 -3.43 -12.22
CA ARG A 485 -17.54 -2.01 -11.87
C ARG A 485 -18.83 -1.25 -12.05
N PHE A 486 -19.19 -0.43 -11.08
CA PHE A 486 -20.20 0.61 -11.20
C PHE A 486 -19.50 1.96 -11.20
N ILE A 487 -19.61 2.71 -12.29
CA ILE A 487 -19.01 4.03 -12.46
C ILE A 487 -20.15 5.05 -12.48
N LEU A 488 -20.26 5.84 -11.41
CA LEU A 488 -21.35 6.78 -11.16
C LEU A 488 -21.08 8.15 -11.79
N ALA A 489 -22.02 8.66 -12.59
CA ALA A 489 -22.06 10.06 -13.05
C ALA A 489 -21.99 11.04 -11.88
N ASP A 490 -21.36 12.18 -12.10
CA ASP A 490 -21.27 13.27 -11.12
C ASP A 490 -22.64 13.56 -10.49
N GLY A 491 -22.69 13.59 -9.15
CA GLY A 491 -23.90 13.86 -8.38
C GLY A 491 -24.97 12.76 -8.39
N VAL A 492 -24.69 11.56 -8.90
CA VAL A 492 -25.63 10.43 -8.86
C VAL A 492 -25.76 9.87 -7.45
N ASP A 493 -27.02 9.66 -7.06
CA ASP A 493 -27.40 8.90 -5.88
C ASP A 493 -27.68 7.44 -6.23
N MET A 494 -26.94 6.53 -5.63
CA MET A 494 -27.17 5.09 -5.68
C MET A 494 -27.77 4.61 -4.35
N ASN A 495 -29.00 4.11 -4.41
CA ASN A 495 -29.71 3.59 -3.25
C ASN A 495 -29.76 2.06 -3.31
N ILE A 496 -29.33 1.37 -2.26
CA ILE A 496 -29.31 -0.09 -2.19
C ILE A 496 -30.18 -0.55 -1.03
N GLY A 497 -31.25 -1.28 -1.34
CA GLY A 497 -32.32 -1.59 -0.40
C GLY A 497 -33.41 -0.51 -0.39
N GLN A 498 -34.42 -0.70 0.46
CA GLN A 498 -35.56 0.21 0.55
C GLN A 498 -35.63 0.92 1.92
N PRO A 499 -36.08 2.19 1.95
CA PRO A 499 -36.22 2.98 3.18
C PRO A 499 -37.32 2.52 4.15
N ALA A 500 -38.16 1.53 3.78
CA ALA A 500 -39.28 1.08 4.60
C ALA A 500 -39.31 -0.45 4.78
N ASN A 501 -39.40 -0.88 6.06
CA ASN A 501 -39.57 -2.24 6.59
C ASN A 501 -39.92 -3.33 5.56
N MET A 502 -38.90 -3.94 4.96
CA MET A 502 -39.07 -5.22 4.28
C MET A 502 -39.27 -6.32 5.32
N TYR A 503 -40.52 -6.53 5.74
CA TYR A 503 -40.92 -7.73 6.49
C TYR A 503 -40.87 -8.95 5.56
N GLY A 504 -39.74 -9.63 5.51
CA GLY A 504 -39.56 -10.87 4.76
C GLY A 504 -38.10 -11.13 4.40
N ASN A 505 -37.73 -12.40 4.30
CA ASN A 505 -36.37 -12.91 4.03
C ASN A 505 -35.93 -12.68 2.57
N ARG A 506 -36.06 -11.44 2.07
CA ARG A 506 -35.80 -11.07 0.67
C ARG A 506 -34.36 -10.60 0.49
N THR A 507 -33.80 -10.98 -0.65
CA THR A 507 -32.43 -10.71 -1.06
C THR A 507 -32.39 -9.44 -1.92
N THR A 508 -31.83 -8.35 -1.38
CA THR A 508 -31.68 -7.08 -2.10
C THR A 508 -30.24 -6.60 -2.01
N GLY A 509 -29.68 -6.14 -3.12
CA GLY A 509 -28.35 -5.51 -3.15
C GLY A 509 -27.40 -6.05 -4.22
N ILE A 510 -26.11 -6.14 -3.90
CA ILE A 510 -25.07 -6.65 -4.81
C ILE A 510 -24.35 -7.78 -4.08
N ILE A 511 -24.41 -8.99 -4.65
CA ILE A 511 -24.17 -10.22 -3.90
C ILE A 511 -23.30 -11.14 -4.72
N SER A 512 -22.19 -11.58 -4.14
CA SER A 512 -21.37 -12.64 -4.72
C SER A 512 -21.91 -14.02 -4.37
N THR A 513 -22.12 -14.83 -5.41
CA THR A 513 -22.66 -16.18 -5.35
C THR A 513 -21.61 -17.13 -4.75
N GLY A 514 -22.02 -17.95 -3.78
CA GLY A 514 -21.10 -18.83 -3.03
C GLY A 514 -20.50 -18.22 -1.78
N THR A 515 -20.54 -16.89 -1.63
CA THR A 515 -20.04 -16.16 -0.47
C THR A 515 -21.15 -15.77 0.52
N HIS A 516 -22.37 -15.55 0.02
CA HIS A 516 -23.54 -15.20 0.84
C HIS A 516 -24.70 -16.19 0.61
N THR A 517 -25.28 -16.73 1.69
CA THR A 517 -26.56 -17.48 1.63
C THR A 517 -27.68 -16.59 2.18
N GLY A 518 -28.26 -15.73 1.34
CA GLY A 518 -29.25 -14.75 1.78
C GLY A 518 -28.63 -13.63 2.63
N ARG A 519 -29.10 -13.44 3.87
CA ARG A 519 -28.70 -12.34 4.78
C ARG A 519 -27.50 -12.69 5.69
N THR A 520 -26.61 -13.56 5.24
CA THR A 520 -25.42 -13.96 6.02
C THR A 520 -24.20 -13.29 5.41
N GLN A 521 -23.40 -12.57 6.21
CA GLN A 521 -22.14 -11.95 5.76
C GLN A 521 -21.18 -13.02 5.24
N ALA A 522 -20.59 -12.75 4.07
CA ALA A 522 -19.43 -13.43 3.55
C ALA A 522 -18.24 -13.14 4.47
N THR A 523 -17.44 -14.16 4.74
CA THR A 523 -16.18 -13.99 5.48
C THR A 523 -15.02 -14.73 4.80
N SER A 524 -15.17 -15.16 3.54
CA SER A 524 -14.13 -15.90 2.82
C SER A 524 -14.00 -15.42 1.38
N GLY A 525 -12.84 -14.88 1.03
CA GLY A 525 -12.52 -14.39 -0.32
C GLY A 525 -12.71 -12.88 -0.48
N LYS A 526 -12.06 -12.28 -1.48
CA LYS A 526 -12.17 -10.84 -1.73
C LYS A 526 -13.40 -10.50 -2.59
N PRO A 527 -14.06 -9.34 -2.38
CA PRO A 527 -15.04 -8.81 -3.33
C PRO A 527 -14.42 -8.67 -4.73
N HIS A 528 -15.21 -8.91 -5.77
CA HIS A 528 -14.83 -8.59 -7.17
C HIS A 528 -15.62 -7.40 -7.72
N VAL A 529 -16.34 -6.70 -6.85
CA VAL A 529 -17.22 -5.59 -7.20
C VAL A 529 -16.60 -4.28 -6.72
N TYR A 530 -16.62 -3.28 -7.59
CA TYR A 530 -16.21 -1.91 -7.29
C TYR A 530 -17.37 -0.96 -7.58
N ILE A 531 -17.69 -0.08 -6.63
CA ILE A 531 -18.63 1.03 -6.80
C ILE A 531 -17.84 2.31 -6.68
N PHE A 532 -17.89 3.14 -7.72
CA PHE A 532 -17.01 4.28 -7.87
C PHE A 532 -17.78 5.53 -8.27
N GLY A 533 -17.59 6.63 -7.53
CA GLY A 533 -18.12 7.95 -7.88
C GLY A 533 -17.12 9.04 -7.55
N ALA A 534 -16.84 9.95 -8.48
CA ALA A 534 -15.74 10.90 -8.33
C ALA A 534 -16.14 12.32 -7.90
N SER A 535 -17.44 12.65 -7.87
CA SER A 535 -17.86 14.05 -7.74
C SER A 535 -19.24 14.15 -7.11
N GLY A 536 -19.26 14.21 -5.77
CA GLY A 536 -20.48 14.50 -5.01
C GLY A 536 -21.50 13.36 -5.04
N ASN A 537 -21.05 12.12 -5.20
CA ASN A 537 -21.91 10.95 -5.27
C ASN A 537 -22.34 10.48 -3.89
N THR A 538 -23.56 9.97 -3.78
CA THR A 538 -24.05 9.33 -2.55
C THR A 538 -24.35 7.86 -2.81
N VAL A 539 -23.79 6.97 -1.99
CA VAL A 539 -24.18 5.56 -1.92
C VAL A 539 -24.88 5.31 -0.59
N THR A 540 -26.19 5.07 -0.64
CA THR A 540 -26.99 4.79 0.56
C THR A 540 -27.33 3.31 0.63
N MET A 541 -27.04 2.69 1.77
CA MET A 541 -27.35 1.28 2.06
C MET A 541 -28.40 1.21 3.16
N TYR A 542 -29.58 0.69 2.83
CA TYR A 542 -30.70 0.55 3.75
C TYR A 542 -30.71 -0.78 4.49
N GLN A 543 -31.50 -0.84 5.56
CA GLN A 543 -31.70 -2.03 6.38
C GLN A 543 -31.89 -3.29 5.52
N TYR A 544 -31.15 -4.35 5.88
CA TYR A 544 -31.16 -5.66 5.21
C TYR A 544 -30.65 -5.69 3.76
N ALA A 545 -30.13 -4.59 3.22
CA ALA A 545 -29.35 -4.66 1.99
C ALA A 545 -28.10 -5.51 2.22
N VAL A 546 -27.75 -6.34 1.24
CA VAL A 546 -26.50 -7.09 1.21
C VAL A 546 -25.63 -6.46 0.14
N VAL A 547 -24.45 -5.98 0.53
CA VAL A 547 -23.50 -5.33 -0.38
C VAL A 547 -22.14 -5.95 -0.18
N ASP A 548 -21.68 -6.63 -1.23
CA ASP A 548 -20.34 -7.17 -1.37
C ASP A 548 -19.60 -6.33 -2.42
N ALA A 549 -18.82 -5.33 -1.98
CA ALA A 549 -18.13 -4.39 -2.86
C ALA A 549 -17.07 -3.53 -2.15
N TYR A 550 -16.05 -3.14 -2.92
CA TYR A 550 -15.21 -1.98 -2.61
C TYR A 550 -15.92 -0.68 -3.04
N ILE A 551 -16.10 0.29 -2.14
CA ILE A 551 -16.86 1.51 -2.41
C ILE A 551 -15.99 2.75 -2.27
N GLY A 552 -15.70 3.41 -3.39
CA GLY A 552 -14.92 4.64 -3.49
C GLY A 552 -15.79 5.81 -3.94
N VAL A 553 -16.13 6.73 -3.03
CA VAL A 553 -16.93 7.93 -3.38
C VAL A 553 -16.26 9.22 -2.93
N PHE A 554 -15.87 10.03 -3.90
CA PHE A 554 -15.05 11.21 -3.71
C PHE A 554 -15.87 12.49 -3.92
N GLY A 555 -15.63 13.47 -3.07
CA GLY A 555 -16.18 14.81 -3.22
C GLY A 555 -15.52 15.57 -4.36
N SER A 556 -16.04 16.75 -4.67
CA SER A 556 -15.46 17.67 -5.64
C SER A 556 -15.05 18.96 -4.95
N SER A 557 -13.76 19.31 -5.05
CA SER A 557 -13.21 20.60 -4.61
C SER A 557 -13.83 21.78 -5.36
N ASP A 558 -14.28 21.57 -6.60
CA ASP A 558 -14.77 22.64 -7.48
C ASP A 558 -16.15 23.17 -7.04
N ASN A 559 -16.95 22.32 -6.41
CA ASN A 559 -18.33 22.64 -6.03
C ASN A 559 -18.62 22.43 -4.53
N GLY A 560 -17.62 22.04 -3.73
CA GLY A 560 -17.79 21.76 -2.29
C GLY A 560 -18.78 20.64 -1.99
N THR A 561 -18.92 19.68 -2.91
CA THR A 561 -19.85 18.54 -2.77
C THR A 561 -19.11 17.34 -2.22
N GLU A 562 -19.70 16.65 -1.25
CA GLU A 562 -19.09 15.50 -0.58
C GLU A 562 -19.42 14.20 -1.31
N GLY A 563 -18.44 13.30 -1.42
CA GLY A 563 -18.71 11.89 -1.73
C GLY A 563 -19.13 11.18 -0.45
N THR A 564 -20.38 10.69 -0.38
CA THR A 564 -20.97 10.17 0.86
C THR A 564 -21.30 8.69 0.77
N VAL A 565 -20.86 7.91 1.76
CA VAL A 565 -21.45 6.59 2.05
C VAL A 565 -22.37 6.71 3.26
N LEU A 566 -23.64 6.35 3.08
CA LEU A 566 -24.66 6.43 4.12
C LEU A 566 -25.16 5.04 4.51
N PHE A 567 -24.90 4.64 5.74
CA PHE A 567 -25.47 3.46 6.36
C PHE A 567 -26.81 3.79 7.02
N ASN A 568 -27.88 3.11 6.63
CA ASN A 568 -29.21 3.31 7.18
C ASN A 568 -29.75 2.03 7.84
N ASN A 569 -29.74 2.01 9.18
CA ASN A 569 -30.39 0.99 10.02
C ASN A 569 -29.90 -0.46 9.77
N GLY A 570 -28.59 -0.68 9.76
CA GLY A 570 -27.95 -2.00 9.80
C GLY A 570 -28.03 -2.82 8.50
N PRO A 571 -27.43 -2.36 7.40
CA PRO A 571 -27.18 -3.20 6.23
C PRO A 571 -26.08 -4.25 6.49
N TYR A 572 -26.03 -5.28 5.67
CA TYR A 572 -24.94 -6.26 5.64
C TYR A 572 -23.93 -5.84 4.58
N PHE A 573 -22.82 -5.27 5.02
CA PHE A 573 -21.72 -4.88 4.15
C PHE A 573 -20.54 -5.84 4.30
N TYR A 574 -19.90 -6.17 3.18
CA TYR A 574 -18.61 -6.85 3.10
C TYR A 574 -17.76 -6.14 2.03
N GLY A 575 -16.58 -5.66 2.42
CA GLY A 575 -15.73 -4.86 1.54
C GLY A 575 -14.96 -3.79 2.30
N ARG A 576 -14.38 -2.84 1.54
CA ARG A 576 -13.70 -1.66 2.09
C ARG A 576 -14.31 -0.38 1.55
N ILE A 577 -14.12 0.71 2.27
CA ILE A 577 -14.72 2.00 1.95
C ILE A 577 -13.66 3.10 1.94
N THR A 578 -13.65 3.88 0.86
CA THR A 578 -12.92 5.14 0.78
C THR A 578 -13.92 6.23 0.40
N ALA A 579 -14.21 7.16 1.30
CA ALA A 579 -15.24 8.16 1.08
C ALA A 579 -14.87 9.52 1.67
N THR A 580 -15.28 10.63 1.04
CA THR A 580 -15.08 11.94 1.66
C THR A 580 -15.79 12.00 3.01
N THR A 581 -17.00 11.46 3.08
CA THR A 581 -17.73 11.36 4.33
C THR A 581 -18.45 10.03 4.43
N ILE A 582 -18.39 9.41 5.60
CA ILE A 582 -19.21 8.26 5.96
C ILE A 582 -20.22 8.73 6.99
N ARG A 583 -21.48 8.33 6.86
CA ARG A 583 -22.53 8.69 7.81
C ARG A 583 -23.31 7.45 8.19
N TYR A 584 -23.78 7.45 9.43
CA TYR A 584 -24.71 6.46 9.92
C TYR A 584 -26.02 7.13 10.37
N VAL A 585 -27.15 6.54 9.98
CA VAL A 585 -28.49 6.99 10.37
C VAL A 585 -29.34 5.78 10.77
N GLY A 586 -29.96 5.81 11.95
CA GLY A 586 -30.86 4.75 12.40
C GLY A 586 -30.53 4.23 13.79
N GLY A 587 -31.09 3.07 14.16
CA GLY A 587 -30.89 2.49 15.49
C GLY A 587 -30.15 1.15 15.53
N THR A 588 -30.00 0.47 14.38
CA THR A 588 -29.31 -0.83 14.27
C THR A 588 -27.89 -0.62 13.73
N PRO A 589 -26.83 -1.02 14.46
CA PRO A 589 -25.45 -0.83 14.04
C PRO A 589 -25.13 -1.35 12.63
N ALA A 590 -24.28 -0.64 11.90
CA ALA A 590 -23.71 -1.12 10.64
C ALA A 590 -22.51 -2.03 10.93
N SER A 591 -22.36 -3.13 10.20
CA SER A 591 -21.22 -4.04 10.34
C SER A 591 -20.36 -4.03 9.08
N ILE A 592 -19.07 -3.73 9.27
CA ILE A 592 -18.01 -3.67 8.28
C ILE A 592 -16.90 -4.61 8.77
N PRO A 593 -17.03 -5.94 8.57
CA PRO A 593 -15.99 -6.88 8.99
C PRO A 593 -14.69 -6.65 8.20
N TYR A 594 -13.59 -7.25 8.67
CA TYR A 594 -12.34 -7.23 7.94
C TYR A 594 -12.51 -7.82 6.53
N CYS A 595 -12.03 -7.08 5.54
CA CYS A 595 -11.97 -7.49 4.14
C CYS A 595 -10.51 -7.30 3.69
N PRO A 596 -9.89 -8.26 2.98
CA PRO A 596 -8.57 -8.08 2.38
C PRO A 596 -8.53 -6.94 1.34
N ASP A 597 -7.34 -6.38 1.11
CA ASP A 597 -7.08 -5.41 0.03
C ASP A 597 -7.45 -6.05 -1.32
N PRO A 598 -8.03 -5.31 -2.28
CA PRO A 598 -8.28 -5.83 -3.62
C PRO A 598 -7.04 -6.45 -4.30
N THR A 599 -5.86 -5.91 -3.99
CA THR A 599 -4.55 -6.36 -4.47
C THR A 599 -3.95 -7.47 -3.61
N ALA A 600 -4.46 -7.71 -2.40
CA ALA A 600 -3.99 -8.80 -1.58
C ALA A 600 -4.19 -10.14 -2.30
N GLU A 601 -3.18 -10.99 -2.19
CA GLU A 601 -3.33 -12.40 -2.54
C GLU A 601 -4.44 -13.01 -1.68
N GLU A 602 -5.33 -13.80 -2.28
CA GLU A 602 -6.33 -14.49 -1.49
C GLU A 602 -5.62 -15.37 -0.46
N PHE A 603 -5.84 -15.09 0.83
CA PHE A 603 -5.29 -15.85 1.95
C PHE A 603 -5.72 -17.31 1.87
N THR A 604 -4.98 -18.09 1.09
CA THR A 604 -5.16 -19.53 0.91
C THR A 604 -4.13 -20.30 1.73
N GLY A 605 -3.68 -19.76 2.88
CA GLY A 605 -2.85 -20.48 3.86
C GLY A 605 -1.56 -21.11 3.31
N ASN A 606 -1.16 -20.80 2.09
CA ASN A 606 0.02 -21.30 1.41
C ASN A 606 1.00 -20.15 1.33
N ILE A 607 2.24 -20.44 1.71
CA ILE A 607 3.40 -19.56 1.61
C ILE A 607 3.41 -18.98 0.19
N ALA A 608 3.11 -17.68 0.08
CA ALA A 608 3.22 -16.94 -1.17
C ALA A 608 4.71 -16.82 -1.54
N ILE A 609 5.02 -17.03 -2.81
CA ILE A 609 6.32 -16.67 -3.36
C ILE A 609 6.31 -15.15 -3.46
N ARG A 610 7.01 -14.46 -2.57
CA ARG A 610 7.27 -13.02 -2.74
C ARG A 610 8.17 -12.83 -3.96
N TYR A 611 7.88 -11.83 -4.77
CA TYR A 611 8.77 -11.35 -5.83
C TYR A 611 9.48 -10.07 -5.36
N SER A 612 10.62 -9.74 -5.96
CA SER A 612 11.31 -8.47 -5.67
C SER A 612 10.54 -7.28 -6.20
N GLU A 613 10.55 -6.20 -5.41
CA GLU A 613 10.01 -4.90 -5.81
C GLU A 613 10.89 -4.26 -6.90
N TYR A 614 12.17 -4.65 -7.00
CA TYR A 614 13.09 -4.11 -7.98
C TYR A 614 12.91 -4.66 -9.40
N ASN A 615 12.79 -3.74 -10.36
CA ASN A 615 12.69 -4.04 -11.79
C ASN A 615 13.88 -3.48 -12.58
N VAL A 616 14.31 -4.22 -13.63
CA VAL A 616 15.36 -3.75 -14.55
C VAL A 616 14.80 -2.68 -15.47
N ILE A 617 15.34 -1.47 -15.38
CA ILE A 617 14.98 -0.34 -16.27
C ILE A 617 16.00 -0.12 -17.38
N ALA A 618 17.25 -0.55 -17.18
CA ALA A 618 18.29 -0.45 -18.20
C ALA A 618 19.27 -1.62 -18.09
N PHE A 619 19.69 -2.11 -19.25
CA PHE A 619 20.69 -3.16 -19.41
C PHE A 619 21.64 -2.76 -20.54
N ASP A 620 22.76 -2.15 -20.17
CA ASP A 620 23.67 -1.49 -21.11
C ASP A 620 25.01 -2.23 -21.19
N TYR A 621 25.46 -2.51 -22.41
CA TYR A 621 26.84 -2.93 -22.64
C TYR A 621 27.76 -1.70 -22.67
N TYR A 622 28.88 -1.78 -21.97
CA TYR A 622 29.90 -0.74 -22.02
C TYR A 622 31.31 -1.35 -22.15
N TYR A 623 32.25 -0.52 -22.60
CA TYR A 623 33.64 -0.90 -22.87
C TYR A 623 34.59 -0.27 -21.88
#